data_AF-A0A328HG79-F1
#
_entry.id   AF-A0A328HG79-F1
#
_cell.length_a   1.000
_cell.length_b   1.000
_cell.length_c   1.000
_cell.angle_alpha   90.00
_cell.angle_beta   90.00
_cell.angle_gamma   90.00
#
_symmetry.space_group_name_H-M   'P 1'
#
loop_
_entity.id
_entity.type
_entity.pdbx_description
1 polymer ?
#
loop_
_entity_poly.entity_id
_entity_poly.type
_entity_poly.pdbx_seq_one_letter_code
_entity_poly.pdbx_strand_id
1 'polypeptide(L)' 'MLAFFSNAAARVRRDEKGATAVEYGIMVALIAVVLIAAVTLLGGGMKDTFTQVQCSINHKTFTPVAAGAAAGTATCA' A
#
# COMPACT_ATOMS: atom_id res chain seq x y z
N MET A 1 51.08 -11.96 -12.33
CA MET A 1 49.86 -12.20 -13.14
C MET A 1 48.63 -12.62 -12.31
N LEU A 2 48.79 -13.12 -11.08
CA LEU A 2 47.68 -13.57 -10.20
C LEU A 2 46.91 -12.45 -9.48
N ALA A 3 47.42 -11.21 -9.44
CA ALA A 3 46.81 -10.08 -8.74
C ALA A 3 45.60 -9.44 -9.47
N PHE A 4 45.47 -9.67 -10.78
CA PHE A 4 44.30 -9.21 -11.54
C PHE A 4 43.07 -10.10 -11.30
N PHE A 5 43.27 -11.41 -11.16
CA PHE A 5 42.19 -12.37 -10.92
C PHE A 5 41.64 -12.30 -9.47
N SER A 6 42.47 -11.93 -8.49
CA SER A 6 42.03 -11.80 -7.09
C SER A 6 41.05 -10.63 -6.87
N ASN A 7 41.20 -9.53 -7.61
CA ASN A 7 40.29 -8.39 -7.49
C ASN A 7 38.91 -8.67 -8.12
N ALA A 8 38.87 -9.43 -9.22
CA ALA A 8 37.62 -9.85 -9.88
C ALA A 8 36.82 -10.85 -9.01
N ALA A 9 37.48 -11.84 -8.42
CA ALA A 9 36.85 -12.81 -7.51
C ALA A 9 36.29 -12.15 -6.23
N ALA A 10 36.93 -11.07 -5.75
CA ALA A 10 36.44 -10.28 -4.62
C ALA A 10 35.24 -9.38 -4.95
N ARG A 11 34.97 -9.08 -6.23
CA ARG A 11 33.76 -8.38 -6.68
C ARG A 11 32.57 -9.33 -6.83
N VAL A 12 32.79 -10.49 -7.45
CA VAL A 12 31.77 -11.55 -7.58
C VAL A 12 31.26 -12.03 -6.21
N ARG A 13 32.15 -12.19 -5.21
CA ARG A 13 31.72 -12.50 -3.82
C ARG A 13 30.96 -11.37 -3.10
N ARG A 14 31.00 -10.13 -3.62
CA ARG A 14 30.23 -8.99 -3.08
C ARG A 14 28.89 -8.78 -3.79
N ASP A 15 28.73 -9.27 -5.01
CA ASP A 15 27.52 -9.06 -5.82
C ASP A 15 26.35 -10.00 -5.45
N GLU A 16 26.60 -11.13 -4.79
CA GLU A 16 25.58 -12.05 -4.24
C GLU A 16 24.70 -11.41 -3.13
N LYS A 17 25.24 -10.40 -2.41
CA LYS A 17 24.47 -9.61 -1.44
C LYS A 17 23.48 -8.64 -2.09
N GLY A 18 23.69 -8.29 -3.37
CA GLY A 18 22.79 -7.41 -4.13
C GLY A 18 21.65 -8.17 -4.81
N ALA A 19 21.92 -9.36 -5.35
CA ALA A 19 20.90 -10.22 -5.98
C ALA A 19 19.79 -10.64 -5.00
N THR A 20 20.16 -10.96 -3.76
CA THR A 20 19.22 -11.30 -2.68
C THR A 20 18.36 -10.13 -2.22
N ALA A 21 18.79 -8.88 -2.38
CA ALA A 21 17.98 -7.70 -2.04
C ALA A 21 16.76 -7.56 -2.98
N VAL A 22 16.87 -8.00 -4.23
CA VAL A 22 15.79 -7.88 -5.23
C VAL A 22 14.70 -8.93 -5.01
N GLU A 23 15.06 -10.16 -4.60
CA GLU A 23 14.09 -11.21 -4.29
C GLU A 23 13.18 -10.84 -3.13
N TYR A 24 13.76 -10.41 -2.01
CA TYR A 24 12.98 -9.89 -0.88
C TYR A 24 12.25 -8.60 -1.25
N GLY A 25 12.82 -7.77 -2.13
CA GLY A 25 12.18 -6.57 -2.65
C GLY A 25 10.87 -6.84 -3.40
N ILE A 26 10.81 -7.90 -4.22
CA ILE A 26 9.57 -8.29 -4.93
C ILE A 26 8.52 -8.84 -3.95
N MET A 27 8.93 -9.61 -2.94
CA MET A 27 8.00 -10.11 -1.91
C MET A 27 7.36 -8.95 -1.13
N VAL A 28 8.17 -7.96 -0.75
CA VAL A 28 7.68 -6.75 -0.07
C VAL A 28 6.80 -5.92 -0.99
N ALA A 29 7.13 -5.81 -2.28
CA ALA A 29 6.32 -5.07 -3.25
C ALA A 29 4.89 -5.64 -3.39
N LEU A 30 4.74 -6.98 -3.41
CA LEU A 30 3.42 -7.62 -3.45
C LEU A 30 2.60 -7.34 -2.18
N ILE A 31 3.23 -7.38 -1.01
CA ILE A 31 2.58 -7.04 0.26
C ILE A 31 2.16 -5.56 0.26
N ALA A 32 3.01 -4.67 -0.26
CA ALA A 32 2.72 -3.25 -0.33
C ALA A 32 1.45 -2.95 -1.16
N VAL A 33 1.26 -3.62 -2.30
CA VAL A 33 0.05 -3.47 -3.13
C VAL A 33 -1.20 -3.87 -2.37
N VAL A 34 -1.16 -5.00 -1.66
CA VAL A 34 -2.29 -5.48 -0.84
C VAL A 34 -2.59 -4.50 0.30
N LEU A 35 -1.56 -3.97 0.96
CA LEU A 35 -1.73 -2.98 2.02
C LEU A 35 -2.34 -1.68 1.51
N ILE A 36 -1.91 -1.18 0.36
CA ILE A 36 -2.51 0.02 -0.25
C ILE A 36 -3.99 -0.21 -0.51
N ALA A 37 -4.36 -1.34 -1.13
CA ALA A 37 -5.75 -1.68 -1.38
C ALA A 37 -6.56 -1.75 -0.06
N ALA A 38 -6.04 -2.43 0.96
CA ALA A 38 -6.69 -2.53 2.26
C ALA A 38 -6.88 -1.15 2.93
N VAL A 39 -5.86 -0.30 2.92
CA VAL A 39 -5.93 1.04 3.51
C VAL A 39 -6.88 1.96 2.74
N THR A 40 -6.95 1.87 1.42
CA THR A 40 -7.92 2.66 0.63
C THR A 40 -9.36 2.30 0.97
N LEU A 41 -9.67 1.00 1.07
CA LEU A 41 -10.99 0.51 1.45
C LEU A 41 -11.35 0.91 2.88
N LEU A 42 -10.42 0.71 3.82
CA LEU A 42 -10.61 1.07 5.22
C LEU A 42 -10.79 2.58 5.38
N GLY A 43 -9.94 3.39 4.75
CA GLY A 43 -10.01 4.84 4.80
C GLY A 43 -11.32 5.38 4.23
N GLY A 44 -11.82 4.78 3.16
CA GLY A 44 -13.14 5.09 2.61
C GLY A 44 -14.28 4.78 3.60
N GLY A 45 -14.28 3.59 4.21
CA GLY A 45 -15.30 3.21 5.19
C GLY A 45 -15.29 4.07 6.45
N MET A 46 -14.09 4.47 6.92
CA MET A 46 -13.96 5.43 8.02
C MET A 46 -14.53 6.79 7.63
N LYS A 47 -14.25 7.27 6.41
CA LYS A 47 -14.81 8.53 5.90
C LYS A 47 -16.34 8.49 5.85
N ASP A 48 -16.93 7.41 5.35
CA ASP A 48 -18.38 7.26 5.32
C ASP A 48 -19.00 7.28 6.73
N THR A 49 -18.35 6.61 7.69
CA THR A 49 -18.78 6.62 9.09
C THR A 49 -18.74 8.04 9.68
N PHE A 50 -17.66 8.80 9.43
CA PHE A 50 -17.57 10.19 9.88
C PHE A 50 -18.58 11.10 9.16
N THR A 51 -18.86 10.88 7.88
CA THR A 51 -19.90 11.60 7.15
C THR A 51 -21.28 11.34 7.76
N GLN A 52 -21.56 10.10 8.17
CA GLN A 52 -22.81 9.76 8.86
C GLN A 52 -22.93 10.51 10.19
N VAL A 53 -21.88 10.52 11.01
CA VAL A 53 -21.85 11.27 12.28
C VAL A 53 -22.03 12.76 12.04
N GLN A 54 -21.34 13.33 11.04
CA GLN A 54 -21.50 14.73 10.65
C GLN A 54 -22.96 15.05 10.28
N CYS A 55 -23.63 14.15 9.55
CA CYS A 55 -25.01 14.33 9.15
C CYS A 55 -25.98 14.30 10.33
N SER A 56 -25.79 13.36 11.25
CA SER A 56 -26.58 13.27 12.47
C SER A 56 -26.44 14.51 13.36
N ILE A 57 -25.25 15.10 13.43
CA ILE A 57 -25.02 16.33 14.22
C ILE A 57 -25.68 17.55 13.52
N ASN A 58 -25.56 17.64 12.21
CA ASN A 58 -26.05 18.79 11.44
C ASN A 58 -27.53 18.67 11.02
N HIS A 59 -28.23 17.61 11.45
CA HIS A 59 -29.62 17.32 11.07
C HIS A 59 -29.82 17.29 9.54
N LYS A 60 -28.84 16.76 8.83
CA LYS A 60 -28.81 16.63 7.37
C LYS A 60 -29.15 15.20 6.94
N THR A 61 -29.51 15.04 5.68
CA THR A 61 -29.84 13.73 5.10
C THR A 61 -28.58 12.98 4.68
N PHE A 62 -28.38 11.80 5.26
CA PHE A 62 -27.30 10.89 4.88
C PHE A 62 -27.72 10.08 3.66
N THR A 63 -26.93 10.16 2.59
CA THR A 63 -27.11 9.30 1.41
C THR A 63 -26.07 8.18 1.47
N PRO A 64 -26.50 6.92 1.67
CA PRO A 64 -25.57 5.81 1.78
C PRO A 64 -24.88 5.52 0.44
N VAL A 65 -23.67 4.97 0.52
CA VAL A 65 -22.96 4.44 -0.64
C VAL A 65 -23.70 3.22 -1.20
N ALA A 66 -23.87 3.15 -2.52
CA ALA A 66 -24.50 2.00 -3.17
C ALA A 66 -23.63 0.74 -2.97
N ALA A 67 -24.26 -0.44 -2.89
CA ALA A 67 -23.53 -1.70 -2.79
C ALA A 67 -22.62 -1.87 -4.02
N GLY A 68 -21.29 -1.91 -3.79
CA GLY A 68 -20.27 -2.01 -4.84
C GLY A 68 -19.66 -0.67 -5.31
N ALA A 69 -20.11 0.47 -4.78
CA ALA A 69 -19.42 1.75 -5.00
C ALA A 69 -18.15 1.87 -4.13
N ALA A 70 -17.21 2.68 -4.60
CA ALA A 70 -15.96 2.93 -3.88
C ALA A 70 -16.24 3.50 -2.49
N ALA A 71 -15.60 2.96 -1.45
CA ALA A 71 -15.76 3.44 -0.09
C ALA A 71 -15.33 4.92 0.02
N GLY A 72 -16.03 5.72 0.82
CA GLY A 72 -15.75 7.15 1.02
C GLY A 72 -16.59 8.12 0.18
N THR A 73 -17.59 7.62 -0.55
CA THR A 73 -18.49 8.44 -1.39
C THR A 73 -19.87 8.67 -0.77
N ALA A 74 -20.09 8.30 0.50
CA ALA A 74 -21.32 8.70 1.17
C ALA A 74 -21.36 10.22 1.30
N THR A 75 -22.53 10.81 1.06
CA THR A 75 -22.71 12.26 1.08
C THR A 75 -23.72 12.68 2.13
N CYS A 76 -23.51 13.88 2.65
CA CYS A 76 -24.38 14.52 3.60
C CYS A 76 -24.96 15.80 3.00
N ALA A 77 -26.26 15.83 2.75
CA ALA A 77 -26.98 16.98 2.17
C ALA A 77 -27.95 17.57 3.19
#